data_AF-A0AA39A5K5-F1
#
_entry.id   AF-A0AA39A5K5-F1
#
_cell.length_a   1.000
_cell.length_b   1.000
_cell.length_c   1.000
_cell.angle_alpha   90.00
_cell.angle_beta   90.00
_cell.angle_gamma   90.00
#
_symmetry.space_group_name_H-M   'P 1'
#
loop_
_entity.id
_entity.type
_entity.pdbx_description
1 polymer ?
#
loop_
_entity_poly.entity_id
_entity_poly.type
_entity_poly.pdbx_seq_one_letter_code
_entity_poly.pdbx_strand_id
1 'polypeptide(L)'
;MSLGIIPNVRQTPYSYNKAFGKLAIVALVLAALASSNAQTICNMSGEGLMACKPSVAPPNPAPPSAACCSALSHADIHCLCSYRNSKLLPSMGIDPNLALQLPKKCNFPNPAHC
;
A
#
# COMPACT_ATOMS: atom_id res chain seq x y z
N MET A 1 15.72 6.79 -34.74
CA MET A 1 16.55 7.04 -33.55
C MET A 1 15.56 7.26 -32.42
N SER A 2 15.19 6.33 -31.54
CA SER A 2 15.71 5.01 -31.18
C SER A 2 14.52 4.11 -30.84
N LEU A 3 14.59 2.86 -31.31
CA LEU A 3 13.72 1.76 -30.89
C LEU A 3 14.08 1.37 -29.45
N GLY A 4 13.14 1.49 -28.53
CA GLY A 4 13.21 0.97 -27.16
C GLY A 4 12.38 -0.30 -27.04
N ILE A 5 12.99 -1.36 -26.53
CA ILE A 5 12.59 -2.76 -26.62
C ILE A 5 11.44 -3.08 -25.65
N ILE A 6 10.32 -3.55 -26.19
CA ILE A 6 9.29 -4.27 -25.42
C ILE A 6 9.77 -5.72 -25.34
N PRO A 7 10.07 -6.30 -24.17
CA PRO A 7 10.33 -7.74 -24.09
C PRO A 7 9.07 -8.51 -24.51
N ASN A 8 9.17 -9.10 -25.69
CA ASN A 8 8.21 -9.99 -26.31
C ASN A 8 7.98 -11.20 -25.38
N VAL A 9 6.85 -11.26 -24.69
CA VAL A 9 6.42 -12.45 -23.95
C VAL A 9 6.04 -13.52 -24.96
N ARG A 10 7.03 -14.31 -25.37
CA ARG A 10 6.81 -15.47 -26.23
C ARG A 10 6.00 -16.49 -25.43
N GLN A 11 4.72 -16.63 -25.79
CA GLN A 11 3.84 -17.70 -25.33
C GLN A 11 4.46 -19.04 -25.76
N THR A 12 5.24 -19.66 -24.88
CA THR A 12 5.69 -21.03 -25.07
C THR A 12 4.55 -21.99 -24.73
N PRO A 13 4.40 -23.10 -25.49
CA PRO A 13 3.31 -24.05 -25.29
C PRO A 13 3.57 -24.87 -24.03
N TYR A 14 3.04 -24.43 -22.89
CA TYR A 14 3.01 -25.23 -21.66
C TYR A 14 2.01 -26.38 -21.81
N SER A 15 2.46 -27.47 -22.43
CA SER A 15 1.80 -28.77 -22.43
C SER A 15 1.71 -29.26 -20.98
N TYR A 16 0.54 -29.04 -20.36
CA TYR A 16 0.30 -29.44 -18.97
C TYR A 16 0.19 -30.97 -18.92
N ASN A 17 1.22 -31.64 -18.40
CA ASN A 17 0.99 -32.93 -17.78
C ASN A 17 0.48 -32.63 -16.35
N LYS A 18 -0.55 -33.33 -15.86
CA LYS A 18 -1.25 -32.98 -14.60
C LYS A 18 -0.32 -32.93 -13.38
N ALA A 19 0.81 -33.63 -13.40
CA ALA A 19 1.81 -33.62 -12.34
C ALA A 19 2.67 -32.34 -12.37
N PHE A 20 3.15 -31.93 -13.55
CA PHE A 20 3.95 -30.72 -13.73
C PHE A 20 3.11 -29.45 -13.62
N GLY A 21 1.81 -29.49 -13.94
CA GLY A 21 0.91 -28.36 -13.73
C GLY A 21 0.80 -27.95 -12.26
N LYS A 22 0.77 -28.94 -11.34
CA LYS A 22 0.76 -28.66 -9.89
C LYS A 22 2.09 -28.08 -9.41
N LEU A 23 3.21 -28.65 -9.86
CA LEU A 23 4.54 -28.11 -9.54
C LEU A 23 4.77 -26.70 -10.10
N ALA A 24 4.26 -26.40 -11.29
CA ALA A 24 4.38 -25.08 -11.91
C ALA A 24 3.60 -24.00 -11.13
N ILE A 25 2.40 -24.31 -10.63
CA ILE A 25 1.62 -23.37 -9.81
C ILE A 25 2.32 -23.10 -8.48
N VAL A 26 2.83 -24.15 -7.81
CA VAL A 26 3.59 -23.98 -6.56
C VAL A 26 4.86 -23.15 -6.81
N ALA A 27 5.60 -23.42 -7.89
CA ALA A 27 6.79 -22.64 -8.25
C ALA A 27 6.45 -21.17 -8.55
N LEU A 28 5.34 -20.88 -9.23
CA LEU A 28 4.86 -19.51 -9.50
C LEU A 28 4.47 -18.77 -8.21
N VAL A 29 3.76 -19.43 -7.28
CA VAL A 29 3.40 -18.84 -5.99
C VAL A 29 4.65 -18.56 -5.16
N LEU A 30 5.61 -19.49 -5.11
CA LEU A 30 6.88 -19.28 -4.41
C LEU A 30 7.70 -18.14 -5.03
N ALA A 31 7.74 -18.02 -6.36
CA ALA A 31 8.40 -16.91 -7.04
C ALA A 31 7.74 -15.55 -6.75
N ALA A 32 6.40 -15.51 -6.68
CA ALA A 32 5.66 -14.30 -6.32
C ALA A 32 5.85 -13.88 -4.84
N LEU A 33 6.01 -14.85 -3.94
CA LEU A 33 6.33 -14.60 -2.53
C LEU A 33 7.79 -14.19 -2.32
N ALA A 34 8.71 -14.65 -3.18
CA ALA A 34 10.12 -14.27 -3.15
C ALA A 34 10.36 -12.81 -3.58
N SER A 35 9.40 -12.19 -4.26
CA SER A 35 9.36 -10.74 -4.46
C SER A 35 8.86 -10.03 -3.20
N SER A 36 9.75 -9.87 -2.22
CA SER A 36 9.58 -8.96 -1.07
C SER A 36 9.73 -7.49 -1.50
N ASN A 37 8.97 -7.08 -2.52
CA ASN A 37 8.75 -5.66 -2.72
C ASN A 37 7.92 -5.21 -1.51
N ALA A 38 8.50 -4.37 -0.66
CA ALA A 38 7.73 -3.70 0.38
C ALA A 38 6.56 -3.01 -0.34
N GLN A 39 5.37 -3.57 -0.22
CA GLN A 39 4.20 -3.12 -0.96
C GLN A 39 3.87 -1.72 -0.43
N THR A 40 4.34 -0.68 -1.11
CA THR A 40 4.10 0.69 -0.72
C THR A 40 2.69 1.08 -1.15
N ILE A 41 1.90 1.63 -0.23
CA ILE A 41 0.56 2.15 -0.51
C ILE A 41 0.68 3.67 -0.52
N CYS A 42 0.37 4.31 -1.65
CA CYS A 42 0.44 5.77 -1.76
C CYS A 42 1.76 6.37 -1.29
N ASN A 43 2.88 5.77 -1.72
CA ASN A 43 4.24 6.13 -1.31
C ASN A 43 4.52 6.04 0.21
N MET A 44 3.73 5.26 0.95
CA MET A 44 3.99 4.89 2.34
C MET A 44 4.29 3.39 2.46
N SER A 45 5.25 3.03 3.31
CA SER A 45 5.46 1.64 3.69
C SER A 45 4.32 1.14 4.58
N GLY A 46 4.08 -0.18 4.59
CA GLY A 46 3.12 -0.79 5.51
C GLY A 46 3.42 -0.48 6.97
N GLU A 47 4.70 -0.43 7.34
CA GLU A 47 5.15 -0.03 8.68
C GLU A 47 4.79 1.42 9.00
N GLY A 48 4.95 2.33 8.04
CA GLY A 48 4.56 3.73 8.16
C GLY A 48 3.05 3.90 8.38
N LEU A 49 2.24 3.13 7.65
CA LEU A 49 0.79 3.13 7.83
C LEU A 49 0.38 2.59 9.20
N MET A 50 1.03 1.52 9.65
CA MET A 50 0.79 0.91 10.97
C MET A 50 1.21 1.84 12.11
N ALA A 51 2.28 2.61 11.94
CA ALA A 51 2.71 3.63 12.91
C ALA A 51 1.66 4.74 13.07
N CYS A 52 0.86 5.03 12.03
CA CYS A 52 -0.19 6.03 12.05
C CYS A 52 -1.53 5.52 12.58
N LYS A 53 -1.81 4.21 12.48
CA LYS A 53 -3.07 3.59 12.93
C LYS A 53 -3.57 4.06 14.32
N PRO A 54 -2.75 4.09 15.39
CA PRO A 54 -3.25 4.48 16.73
C PRO A 54 -3.75 5.93 16.81
N SER A 55 -3.37 6.80 15.87
CA SER A 55 -3.77 8.21 15.83
C SER A 55 -5.03 8.48 15.01
N VAL A 56 -5.48 7.47 14.27
CA VAL A 56 -6.62 7.54 13.35
C VAL A 56 -7.69 6.48 13.65
N ALA A 57 -7.56 5.78 14.79
CA ALA A 57 -8.50 4.77 15.25
C ALA A 57 -9.34 5.28 16.43
N PRO A 58 -10.68 5.09 16.42
CA PRO A 58 -11.55 5.38 17.56
C PRO A 58 -11.42 4.31 18.67
N PRO A 59 -11.93 4.56 19.88
CA PRO A 59 -12.61 5.78 20.34
C PRO A 59 -11.66 6.88 20.82
N ASN A 60 -10.45 6.53 21.26
CA ASN A 60 -9.50 7.47 21.86
C ASN A 60 -8.18 7.49 21.08
N PRO A 61 -8.11 8.26 19.98
CA PRO A 61 -6.91 8.31 19.14
C PRO A 61 -5.73 8.94 19.88
N ALA A 62 -4.58 8.26 19.85
CA ALA A 62 -3.34 8.75 20.45
C ALA A 62 -2.70 9.87 19.60
N PRO A 63 -1.85 10.73 20.19
CA PRO A 63 -1.01 11.65 19.42
C PRO A 63 -0.16 10.91 18.38
N PRO A 64 0.10 11.50 17.19
CA PRO A 64 0.94 10.86 16.19
C PRO A 64 2.37 10.72 16.66
N SER A 65 2.95 9.54 16.41
CA SER A 65 4.36 9.28 16.65
C SER A 65 5.22 10.01 15.61
N ALA A 66 6.49 10.26 15.94
CA ALA A 66 7.46 10.80 14.99
C ALA A 66 7.60 9.92 13.73
N ALA A 67 7.54 8.60 13.91
CA ALA A 67 7.56 7.64 12.81
C ALA A 67 6.35 7.79 11.89
N CYS A 68 5.15 7.98 12.44
CA CYS A 68 3.96 8.25 11.65
C CYS A 68 4.10 9.54 10.85
N CYS A 69 4.47 10.65 11.48
CA CYS A 69 4.60 11.92 10.77
C CYS A 69 5.71 11.86 9.72
N SER A 70 6.83 11.20 9.99
CA SER A 70 7.90 10.98 9.01
C SER A 70 7.45 10.11 7.83
N ALA A 71 6.60 9.11 8.05
CA ALA A 71 6.04 8.33 6.95
C ALA A 71 5.05 9.17 6.14
N LEU A 72 4.21 9.96 6.82
CA LEU A 72 3.20 10.80 6.19
C LEU A 72 3.80 11.95 5.38
N SER A 73 5.00 12.45 5.71
CA SER A 73 5.68 13.51 4.95
C SER A 73 6.09 13.09 3.54
N HIS A 74 6.21 11.78 3.29
CA HIS A 74 6.50 11.23 1.97
C HIS A 74 5.25 10.66 1.28
N ALA A 75 4.11 10.66 1.96
CA ALA A 75 2.88 10.06 1.44
C ALA A 75 2.28 10.87 0.28
N ASP A 76 1.72 10.15 -0.69
CA ASP A 76 0.84 10.74 -1.69
C ASP A 76 -0.56 10.91 -1.09
N ILE A 77 -0.83 12.12 -0.59
CA ILE A 77 -2.11 12.47 0.03
C ILE A 77 -3.28 12.31 -0.97
N HIS A 78 -3.09 12.64 -2.25
CA HIS A 78 -4.13 12.48 -3.27
C HIS A 78 -4.46 11.00 -3.50
N CYS A 79 -3.45 10.13 -3.52
CA CYS A 79 -3.66 8.68 -3.55
C CYS A 79 -4.39 8.20 -2.29
N LEU A 80 -4.00 8.64 -1.10
CA LEU A 80 -4.66 8.25 0.15
C LEU A 80 -6.14 8.68 0.19
N CYS A 81 -6.47 9.83 -0.40
CA CYS A 81 -7.85 10.30 -0.53
C CYS A 81 -8.76 9.32 -1.31
N SER A 82 -8.22 8.53 -2.25
CA SER A 82 -8.99 7.50 -2.97
C SER A 82 -9.53 6.42 -2.02
N TYR A 83 -8.90 6.22 -0.86
CA TYR A 83 -9.34 5.27 0.16
C TYR A 83 -10.38 5.85 1.13
N ARG A 84 -10.65 7.17 1.11
CA ARG A 84 -11.55 7.84 2.07
C ARG A 84 -12.90 7.14 2.21
N ASN A 85 -13.49 6.74 1.08
CA ASN A 85 -14.80 6.09 1.02
C ASN A 85 -14.70 4.56 0.88
N SER A 86 -13.48 4.00 0.96
CA SER A 86 -13.26 2.57 0.83
C SER A 86 -13.70 1.84 2.09
N LYS A 87 -14.41 0.72 1.90
CA LYS A 87 -14.77 -0.19 3.00
C LYS A 87 -13.54 -0.83 3.67
N LEU A 88 -12.36 -0.67 3.08
CA LEU A 88 -11.12 -1.15 3.69
C LEU A 88 -10.83 -0.41 5.00
N LEU A 89 -10.94 0.94 5.06
CA LEU A 89 -10.55 1.71 6.26
C LEU A 89 -11.29 1.26 7.53
N PRO A 90 -12.63 1.15 7.55
CA PRO A 90 -13.35 0.70 8.74
C PRO A 90 -12.99 -0.73 9.13
N SER A 91 -12.74 -1.62 8.16
CA SER A 91 -12.32 -3.00 8.42
C SER A 91 -10.95 -3.10 9.09
N MET A 92 -10.09 -2.08 8.96
CA MET A 92 -8.78 -1.99 9.64
C MET A 92 -8.85 -1.21 10.96
N GLY A 93 -10.06 -0.76 11.35
CA GLY A 93 -10.27 0.10 12.52
C GLY A 93 -9.82 1.54 12.33
N ILE A 94 -9.72 2.02 11.08
CA ILE A 94 -9.37 3.41 10.76
C ILE A 94 -10.64 4.22 10.52
N ASP A 95 -10.74 5.35 11.19
CA ASP A 95 -11.77 6.35 10.91
C ASP A 95 -11.25 7.37 9.88
N PRO A 96 -11.95 7.55 8.74
CA PRO A 96 -11.51 8.46 7.69
C PRO A 96 -11.50 9.92 8.13
N ASN A 97 -12.38 10.35 9.05
CA ASN A 97 -12.38 11.73 9.54
C ASN A 97 -11.20 12.01 10.46
N LEU A 98 -10.77 11.04 11.26
CA LEU A 98 -9.55 11.14 12.06
C LEU A 98 -8.31 11.12 11.17
N ALA A 99 -8.30 10.32 10.09
CA ALA A 99 -7.20 10.27 9.13
C ALA A 99 -6.98 11.60 8.41
N LEU A 100 -8.04 12.31 7.99
CA LEU A 100 -7.94 13.63 7.35
C LEU A 100 -7.41 14.73 8.28
N GLN A 101 -7.52 14.55 9.60
CA GLN A 101 -6.97 15.47 10.58
C GLN A 101 -5.48 15.23 10.85
N LEU A 102 -4.93 14.08 10.41
CA LEU A 102 -3.56 13.67 10.70
C LEU A 102 -2.50 14.65 10.13
N PRO A 103 -2.62 15.17 8.89
CA PRO A 103 -1.68 16.18 8.38
C PRO A 103 -1.60 17.43 9.26
N LYS A 104 -2.74 17.89 9.78
CA LYS A 104 -2.79 19.02 10.71
C LYS A 104 -2.11 18.69 12.04
N LYS A 105 -2.33 17.48 12.59
CA LYS A 105 -1.66 17.01 13.82
C LYS A 105 -0.14 16.84 13.66
N CYS A 106 0.32 16.51 12.46
CA CYS A 106 1.75 16.47 12.10
C CYS A 106 2.30 17.84 11.65
N ASN A 107 1.51 18.91 11.74
CA ASN A 107 1.91 20.28 11.43
C ASN A 107 2.31 20.52 9.96
N PHE A 108 1.67 19.81 9.03
CA PHE A 108 1.86 20.02 7.60
C PHE A 108 1.04 21.22 7.08
N PRO A 109 1.63 22.07 6.22
CA PRO A 109 1.02 23.32 5.77
C PRO A 109 -0.19 23.10 4.86
N ASN A 110 -0.30 21.93 4.22
CA ASN A 110 -1.42 21.59 3.36
C ASN A 110 -2.25 20.47 4.03
N PRO A 111 -3.43 20.77 4.60
CA PRO A 111 -4.33 19.73 5.09
C PRO A 111 -4.81 18.86 3.92
N ALA A 112 -5.18 17.61 4.20
CA ALA A 112 -5.75 16.73 3.19
C ALA A 112 -7.07 17.34 2.69
N HIS A 113 -7.05 17.97 1.51
CA HIS A 113 -8.24 18.52 0.86
C HIS A 113 -8.90 17.43 0.02
N CYS A 114 -9.59 16.55 0.72
CA CYS A 114 -10.53 15.57 0.23
C CYS A 114 -11.48 15.22 1.37
#